data_AF-A0A7X6LPE7-F1
#
_entry.id   AF-A0A7X6LPE7-F1
#
_cell.length_a   1.000
_cell.length_b   1.000
_cell.length_c   1.000
_cell.angle_alpha   90.00
_cell.angle_beta   90.00
_cell.angle_gamma   90.00
#
_symmetry.space_group_name_H-M   'P 1'
#
loop_
_entity.id
_entity.type
_entity.pdbx_description
1 polymer ?
#
loop_
_entity_poly.entity_id
_entity_poly.type
_entity_poly.pdbx_seq_one_letter_code
_entity_poly.pdbx_strand_id
1 'polypeptide(L)'
;MGLLSRARQLLGLGHTPLVDVPDQFTPLDVERLQVHTAKLSPDTEEKMVIVTTSADALDLLATGDAVQLRHPGARDVTFVPVDRESVPVLDPKLGWIIPVTPATADEIAALPKGPGEHELHALHLGLILV
;
A
#
# COMPACT_ATOMS: atom_id res chain seq x y z
N MET A 1 21.60 -21.20 3.09
CA MET A 1 21.29 -19.88 2.50
C MET A 1 22.60 -19.15 2.19
N GLY A 2 22.97 -19.06 0.92
CA GLY A 2 24.36 -18.87 0.48
C GLY A 2 24.80 -17.42 0.26
N LEU A 3 26.11 -17.19 0.41
CA LEU A 3 26.83 -15.92 0.18
C LEU A 3 26.46 -15.21 -1.15
N LEU A 4 26.04 -15.97 -2.16
CA LEU A 4 25.62 -15.46 -3.47
C LEU A 4 24.40 -14.52 -3.39
N SER A 5 23.49 -14.72 -2.43
CA SER A 5 22.31 -13.88 -2.25
C SER A 5 22.67 -12.47 -1.78
N ARG A 6 23.68 -12.37 -0.91
CA ARG A 6 24.16 -11.10 -0.33
C ARG A 6 24.91 -10.26 -1.36
N ALA A 7 25.65 -10.91 -2.27
CA ALA A 7 26.33 -10.23 -3.37
C ALA A 7 25.35 -9.60 -4.37
N ARG A 8 24.23 -10.27 -4.68
CA ARG A 8 23.18 -9.69 -5.54
C ARG A 8 22.51 -8.47 -4.91
N GLN A 9 22.29 -8.49 -3.60
CA GLN A 9 21.69 -7.38 -2.86
C GLN A 9 22.62 -6.16 -2.80
N LEU A 10 23.94 -6.36 -2.69
CA LEU A 10 24.95 -5.30 -2.72
C LEU A 10 25.18 -4.70 -4.12
N LEU A 11 24.89 -5.45 -5.19
CA LEU A 11 25.04 -5.03 -6.58
C LEU A 11 23.75 -4.41 -7.18
N GLY A 12 22.69 -4.23 -6.39
CA GLY A 12 21.40 -3.74 -6.91
C GLY A 12 20.70 -4.71 -7.85
N LEU A 13 21.06 -6.01 -7.83
CA LEU A 13 20.46 -7.04 -8.69
C LEU A 13 19.35 -7.84 -7.98
N GLY A 14 18.88 -7.33 -6.84
CA GLY A 14 17.80 -7.90 -6.04
C GLY A 14 16.65 -6.92 -5.85
N HIS A 15 16.40 -6.03 -6.81
CA HIS A 15 15.24 -5.15 -6.74
C HIS A 15 13.97 -6.01 -6.76
N THR A 16 13.18 -5.92 -5.68
CA THR A 16 11.76 -6.21 -5.76
C THR A 16 11.21 -5.45 -6.98
N PRO A 17 10.55 -6.13 -7.93
CA PRO A 17 10.06 -5.46 -9.13
C PRO A 17 9.20 -4.26 -8.73
N LEU A 18 9.44 -3.12 -9.37
CA LEU A 18 8.62 -1.93 -9.18
C LEU A 18 7.19 -2.25 -9.64
N VAL A 19 6.22 -1.75 -8.89
CA VAL A 19 4.80 -1.84 -9.27
C VAL A 19 4.60 -1.03 -10.54
N ASP A 20 4.06 -1.65 -11.58
CA ASP A 20 3.64 -0.95 -12.78
C ASP A 20 2.30 -0.27 -12.48
N VAL A 21 2.33 1.07 -12.36
CA VAL A 21 1.13 1.85 -12.05
C VAL A 21 0.30 1.94 -13.33
N PRO A 22 -0.99 1.54 -13.31
CA PRO A 22 -1.81 1.55 -14.50
C PRO A 22 -2.03 2.98 -15.01
N ASP A 23 -2.18 3.12 -16.33
CA ASP A 23 -2.51 4.40 -16.97
C ASP A 23 -3.88 4.95 -16.54
N GLN A 24 -4.74 4.09 -15.97
CA GLN A 24 -6.07 4.43 -15.49
C GLN A 24 -6.26 3.95 -14.06
N PHE A 25 -6.78 4.84 -13.23
CA PHE A 25 -7.23 4.59 -11.87
C PHE A 25 -8.43 5.48 -11.58
N THR A 26 -9.27 5.07 -10.64
CA THR A 26 -10.42 5.86 -10.18
C THR A 26 -9.93 6.86 -9.14
N PRO A 27 -9.95 8.18 -9.41
CA PRO A 27 -9.61 9.17 -8.41
C PRO A 27 -10.74 9.29 -7.39
N LEU A 28 -10.39 9.33 -6.10
CA LEU A 28 -11.29 9.56 -5.00
C LEU A 28 -10.73 10.66 -4.09
N ASP A 29 -11.45 11.78 -4.01
CA ASP A 29 -11.15 12.82 -3.04
C ASP A 29 -11.70 12.41 -1.67
N VAL A 30 -10.83 12.42 -0.66
CA VAL A 30 -11.15 11.99 0.72
C VAL A 30 -11.01 13.15 1.69
N GLU A 31 -11.77 13.12 2.78
CA GLU A 31 -11.73 14.16 3.82
C GLU A 31 -10.44 14.12 4.63
N ARG A 32 -9.82 12.94 4.75
CA ARG A 32 -8.55 12.73 5.43
C ARG A 32 -7.63 11.87 4.57
N LEU A 33 -6.36 12.26 4.46
CA LEU A 33 -5.32 11.38 3.93
C LEU A 33 -4.01 11.63 4.65
N GLN A 34 -3.51 10.61 5.34
CA GLN A 34 -2.20 10.64 5.99
C GLN A 34 -1.51 9.30 5.81
N VAL A 35 -0.20 9.34 5.64
CA VAL A 35 0.60 8.13 5.54
C VAL A 35 1.75 8.20 6.54
N HIS A 36 1.87 7.17 7.36
CA HIS A 36 2.95 6.96 8.30
C HIS A 36 3.69 5.66 7.98
N THR A 37 4.95 5.57 8.40
CA THR A 37 5.73 4.34 8.29
C THR A 37 6.24 3.95 9.67
N ALA A 38 6.08 2.70 10.04
CA ALA A 38 6.62 2.12 11.28
C ALA A 38 7.59 0.99 10.95
N LYS A 39 8.66 0.83 11.72
CA LYS A 39 9.51 -0.37 11.66
C LYS A 39 8.81 -1.50 12.41
N LEU A 40 8.74 -2.68 11.82
CA LEU A 40 8.13 -3.86 12.46
C LEU A 40 9.07 -4.50 13.49
N SER A 41 10.38 -4.45 13.25
CA SER A 41 11.39 -4.90 14.20
C SER A 41 12.62 -3.98 14.18
N PRO A 42 13.27 -3.73 15.34
CA PRO A 42 14.51 -2.95 15.41
C PRO A 42 15.64 -3.53 14.56
N ASP A 43 15.66 -4.86 14.42
CA ASP A 43 16.76 -5.62 13.81
C ASP A 43 16.52 -5.97 12.33
N THR A 44 15.39 -5.54 11.77
CA THR A 44 15.01 -5.79 10.37
C THR A 44 14.76 -4.48 9.62
N GLU A 45 14.79 -4.55 8.29
CA GLU A 45 14.35 -3.46 7.43
C GLU A 45 12.85 -3.56 7.09
N GLU A 46 12.11 -4.45 7.76
CA GLU A 46 10.67 -4.61 7.56
C GLU A 46 9.92 -3.39 8.09
N LYS A 47 9.04 -2.86 7.24
CA LYS A 47 8.30 -1.63 7.47
C LYS A 47 6.82 -1.87 7.23
N MET A 48 6.01 -1.35 8.12
CA MET A 48 4.58 -1.20 7.92
C MET A 48 4.30 0.20 7.40
N VAL A 49 3.49 0.29 6.35
CA VAL A 49 2.89 1.54 5.92
C VAL A 49 1.53 1.67 6.59
N ILE A 50 1.16 2.84 7.06
CA ILE A 50 -0.12 3.08 7.73
C ILE A 50 -0.81 4.20 6.97
N VAL A 51 -1.94 3.91 6.33
CA VAL A 51 -2.76 4.87 5.60
C VAL A 51 -3.98 5.20 6.45
N THR A 52 -4.14 6.48 6.79
CA THR A 52 -5.36 6.99 7.42
C THR A 52 -6.20 7.70 6.37
N THR A 53 -7.46 7.29 6.21
CA THR A 53 -8.38 7.86 5.24
C THR A 53 -9.83 7.83 5.69
N SER A 54 -10.73 8.43 4.90
CA SER A 54 -12.17 8.47 5.17
C SER A 54 -12.80 7.08 5.05
N ALA A 55 -13.73 6.76 5.94
CA ALA A 55 -14.38 5.45 5.97
C ALA A 55 -15.18 5.10 4.69
N ASP A 56 -15.65 6.12 3.97
CA ASP A 56 -16.36 5.96 2.69
C ASP A 56 -15.46 5.47 1.55
N ALA A 57 -14.14 5.63 1.65
CA ALA A 57 -13.19 5.10 0.68
C ALA A 57 -13.21 3.58 0.60
N LEU A 58 -13.61 2.90 1.69
CA LEU A 58 -13.62 1.44 1.76
C LEU A 58 -14.47 0.81 0.65
N ASP A 59 -15.62 1.40 0.32
CA ASP A 59 -16.52 0.85 -0.70
C ASP A 59 -15.85 0.78 -2.09
N LEU A 60 -15.01 1.77 -2.43
CA LEU A 60 -14.24 1.77 -3.68
C LEU A 60 -13.00 0.88 -3.59
N LEU A 61 -12.28 0.89 -2.47
CA LEU A 61 -11.11 0.02 -2.28
C LEU A 61 -11.48 -1.47 -2.33
N ALA A 62 -12.65 -1.83 -1.80
CA ALA A 62 -13.17 -3.20 -1.80
C ALA A 62 -13.55 -3.73 -3.20
N THR A 63 -13.59 -2.88 -4.23
CA THR A 63 -13.77 -3.34 -5.62
C THR A 63 -12.58 -4.14 -6.14
N GLY A 64 -11.40 -3.92 -5.56
CA GLY A 64 -10.15 -4.49 -6.06
C GLY A 64 -9.63 -3.82 -7.33
N ASP A 65 -10.26 -2.75 -7.81
CA ASP A 65 -9.76 -1.93 -8.92
C ASP A 65 -8.69 -0.94 -8.46
N ALA A 66 -7.98 -0.33 -9.42
CA ALA A 66 -7.03 0.72 -9.12
C ALA A 66 -7.74 2.01 -8.67
N VAL A 67 -7.42 2.48 -7.45
CA VAL A 67 -8.03 3.66 -6.82
C VAL A 67 -6.94 4.59 -6.32
N GLN A 68 -7.05 5.88 -6.64
CA GLN A 68 -6.16 6.92 -6.12
C GLN A 68 -6.90 7.80 -5.11
N LEU A 69 -6.49 7.73 -3.86
CA LEU A 69 -6.95 8.62 -2.80
C LEU A 69 -6.20 9.95 -2.89
N ARG A 70 -6.94 11.05 -2.81
CA ARG A 70 -6.41 12.42 -2.91
C ARG A 70 -6.93 13.30 -1.78
N HIS A 71 -6.07 14.17 -1.30
CA HIS A 71 -6.46 15.20 -0.33
C HIS A 71 -5.55 16.43 -0.47
N PRO A 72 -6.09 17.66 -0.42
CA PRO A 72 -5.27 18.87 -0.47
C PRO A 72 -4.17 18.87 0.59
N GLY A 73 -2.91 19.00 0.16
CA GLY A 73 -1.75 19.05 1.06
C GLY A 73 -1.22 17.69 1.53
N ALA A 74 -1.82 16.58 1.11
CA ALA A 74 -1.26 15.24 1.27
C ALA A 74 -0.57 14.77 -0.02
N ARG A 75 0.26 13.73 0.08
CA ARG A 75 0.67 12.97 -1.11
C ARG A 75 -0.43 11.98 -1.46
N ASP A 76 -0.72 11.84 -2.74
CA ASP A 76 -1.69 10.88 -3.23
C ASP A 76 -1.28 9.45 -2.84
N VAL A 77 -2.28 8.60 -2.66
CA VAL A 77 -2.10 7.17 -2.34
C VAL A 77 -2.84 6.36 -3.37
N THR A 78 -2.13 5.62 -4.20
CA THR A 78 -2.72 4.79 -5.26
C THR A 78 -2.65 3.33 -4.88
N PHE A 79 -3.81 2.72 -4.68
CA PHE A 79 -3.97 1.28 -4.55
C PHE A 79 -3.96 0.67 -5.96
N VAL A 80 -2.99 -0.21 -6.21
CA VAL A 80 -2.73 -0.76 -7.55
C VAL A 80 -2.86 -2.28 -7.49
N PRO A 81 -3.81 -2.89 -8.23
CA PRO A 81 -3.93 -4.34 -8.31
C PRO A 81 -2.68 -4.96 -8.92
N VAL A 82 -2.16 -6.02 -8.31
CA VAL A 82 -0.98 -6.74 -8.78
C VAL A 82 -1.13 -8.25 -8.62
N ASP A 83 -0.54 -9.02 -9.54
CA ASP A 83 -0.58 -10.49 -9.49
C ASP A 83 0.41 -11.13 -8.50
N ARG A 84 1.37 -10.34 -7.99
CA ARG A 84 2.47 -10.84 -7.17
C ARG A 84 2.75 -9.92 -5.99
N GLU A 85 3.19 -10.52 -4.90
CA GLU A 85 3.63 -9.80 -3.71
C GLU A 85 4.70 -8.76 -4.07
N SER A 86 4.46 -7.54 -3.61
CA SER A 86 5.39 -6.43 -3.67
C SER A 86 5.16 -5.52 -2.47
N VAL A 87 6.09 -4.60 -2.24
CA VAL A 87 6.06 -3.71 -1.06
C VAL A 87 5.51 -2.34 -1.43
N PRO A 88 4.85 -1.63 -0.51
CA PRO A 88 4.49 -0.23 -0.71
C PRO A 88 5.73 0.62 -0.99
N VAL A 89 5.61 1.56 -1.93
CA VAL A 89 6.71 2.46 -2.32
C VAL A 89 6.22 3.90 -2.35
N LEU A 90 7.08 4.83 -1.92
CA LEU A 90 6.88 6.26 -2.11
C LEU A 90 7.60 6.72 -3.38
N ASP A 91 6.82 7.05 -4.41
CA ASP A 91 7.31 7.71 -5.62
C ASP A 91 7.29 9.24 -5.48
N PRO A 92 8.38 9.96 -5.84
CA PRO A 92 8.44 11.42 -5.71
C PRO A 92 7.40 12.19 -6.54
N LYS A 93 6.91 11.62 -7.65
CA LYS A 93 5.96 12.24 -8.58
C LYS A 93 4.54 11.74 -8.36
N LEU A 94 4.37 10.44 -8.13
CA LEU A 94 3.05 9.79 -8.06
C LEU A 94 2.51 9.65 -6.63
N GLY A 95 3.34 9.85 -5.61
CA GLY A 95 2.96 9.64 -4.23
C GLY A 95 3.16 8.19 -3.80
N TRP A 96 2.35 7.72 -2.85
CA TRP A 96 2.42 6.35 -2.37
C TRP A 96 1.75 5.40 -3.36
N ILE A 97 2.42 4.29 -3.63
CA ILE A 97 1.90 3.18 -4.44
C ILE A 97 1.76 1.98 -3.52
N ILE A 98 0.53 1.51 -3.36
CA ILE A 98 0.13 0.42 -2.48
C ILE A 98 -0.25 -0.77 -3.35
N PRO A 99 0.58 -1.82 -3.44
CA PRO A 99 0.25 -2.99 -4.26
C PRO A 99 -0.82 -3.85 -3.59
N VAL A 100 -1.93 -4.08 -4.29
CA VAL A 100 -3.06 -4.88 -3.83
C VAL A 100 -3.02 -6.23 -4.55
N THR A 101 -2.57 -7.26 -3.86
CA THR A 101 -2.70 -8.65 -4.35
C THR A 101 -4.16 -9.11 -4.22
N PRO A 102 -4.57 -10.22 -4.86
CA PRO A 102 -5.90 -10.81 -4.62
C PRO A 102 -6.18 -11.08 -3.13
N ALA A 103 -5.18 -11.56 -2.38
CA ALA A 103 -5.32 -11.78 -0.94
C ALA A 103 -5.53 -10.46 -0.17
N THR A 104 -4.82 -9.40 -0.54
CA THR A 104 -5.01 -8.06 0.05
C THR A 104 -6.40 -7.50 -0.29
N ALA A 105 -6.88 -7.69 -1.52
CA ALA A 105 -8.21 -7.27 -1.93
C ALA A 105 -9.29 -7.99 -1.13
N ASP A 106 -9.15 -9.31 -0.92
CA ASP A 106 -10.05 -10.11 -0.09
C ASP A 106 -10.09 -9.62 1.36
N GLU A 107 -8.93 -9.29 1.95
CA GLU A 107 -8.86 -8.71 3.29
C GLU A 107 -9.57 -7.34 3.36
N ILE A 108 -9.34 -6.46 2.39
CA ILE A 108 -10.02 -5.15 2.30
C ILE A 108 -11.54 -5.33 2.18
N ALA A 109 -12.00 -6.23 1.31
CA ALA A 109 -13.42 -6.49 1.10
C ALA A 109 -14.12 -7.10 2.33
N ALA A 110 -13.36 -7.77 3.21
CA ALA A 110 -13.86 -8.34 4.45
C ALA A 110 -13.91 -7.34 5.62
N LEU A 111 -13.36 -6.13 5.47
CA LEU A 111 -13.35 -5.14 6.56
C LEU A 111 -14.78 -4.67 6.89
N PRO A 112 -15.08 -4.42 8.18
CA PRO A 112 -16.36 -3.83 8.56
C PRO A 112 -16.47 -2.41 8.00
N LYS A 113 -17.68 -2.04 7.57
CA LYS A 113 -17.97 -0.66 7.14
C LYS A 113 -17.89 0.30 8.34
N GLY A 114 -17.45 1.53 8.06
CA GLY A 114 -17.36 2.61 9.05
C GLY A 114 -15.95 2.79 9.63
N PRO A 115 -15.79 3.67 10.63
CA PRO A 115 -14.48 3.95 11.23
C PRO A 115 -13.88 2.75 11.96
N GLY A 116 -12.55 2.63 11.92
CA GLY A 116 -11.83 1.51 12.52
C GLY A 116 -10.34 1.50 12.18
N GLU A 117 -9.58 0.69 12.93
CA GLU A 117 -8.16 0.43 12.70
C GLU A 117 -7.99 -1.02 12.27
N HIS A 118 -7.38 -1.23 11.10
CA HIS A 118 -7.26 -2.55 10.49
C HIS A 118 -5.82 -2.80 10.06
N GLU A 119 -5.26 -3.95 10.43
CA GLU A 119 -4.00 -4.42 9.88
C GLU A 119 -4.31 -5.42 8.77
N LEU A 120 -3.79 -5.14 7.58
CA LEU A 120 -3.80 -6.07 6.46
C LEU A 120 -2.52 -6.91 6.56
N HIS A 121 -2.67 -8.22 6.68
CA HIS A 121 -1.55 -9.12 6.93
C HIS A 121 -0.88 -9.57 5.63
N ALA A 122 -1.65 -9.69 4.54
CA ALA A 122 -1.14 -10.02 3.21
C ALA A 122 -0.16 -8.96 2.66
N LEU A 123 -0.26 -7.73 3.14
CA LEU A 123 0.58 -6.60 2.77
C LEU A 123 0.75 -5.78 4.03
N HIS A 124 1.93 -5.74 4.67
CA HIS A 124 2.19 -5.00 5.93
C HIS A 124 1.70 -3.54 5.90
N LEU A 125 0.40 -3.37 6.09
CA LEU A 125 -0.36 -2.15 5.82
C LEU A 125 -1.39 -1.99 6.93
N GLY A 126 -1.26 -0.92 7.69
CA GLY A 126 -2.34 -0.41 8.53
C GLY A 126 -3.28 0.42 7.68
N LEU A 127 -4.58 0.17 7.76
CA LEU A 127 -5.63 1.02 7.21
C LEU A 127 -6.48 1.55 8.37
N ILE A 128 -6.43 2.87 8.56
CA ILE A 128 -7.22 3.58 9.58
C ILE A 128 -8.34 4.33 8.86
N LEU A 129 -9.57 3.96 9.14
CA LEU A 129 -10.79 4.57 8.60
C LEU A 129 -11.35 5.56 9.63
N VAL A 130 -11.52 6.83 9.25
CA VAL A 130 -12.06 7.91 10.10
C VAL A 130 -13.36 8.50 9.57
#